data_AF-A0A6I1JED4-F1
#
_entry.id   AF-A0A6I1JED4-F1
#
_cell.length_a   1.000
_cell.length_b   1.000
_cell.length_c   1.000
_cell.angle_alpha   90.00
_cell.angle_beta   90.00
_cell.angle_gamma   90.00
#
_symmetry.space_group_name_H-M   'P 1'
#
loop_
_entity.id
_entity.type
_entity.pdbx_description
1 polymer ?
#
loop_
_entity_poly.entity_id
_entity_poly.type
_entity_poly.pdbx_seq_one_letter_code
_entity_poly.pdbx_strand_id
1 'polypeptide(L)'
;MRPIHSAQPEGFDPPMSITRPHSHPLAGTIEVTKETLRRATHGLPSVLRLALGYPLGIRYGVLTMRLPDGRRLLFRGKELGPTAEMIVHDLGFARRLVLDGDLGFAEAFIRREWDTPDLSGFLHFFAVNMHAVRNLTRFNPLARLLHRYRHWRNR
;
A
#
# COMPACT_ATOMS: atom_id res chain seq x y z
N MET A 1 -49.87 38.50 37.26
CA MET A 1 -50.92 37.46 37.39
C MET A 1 -50.69 36.39 36.33
N ARG A 2 -50.50 35.14 36.76
CA ARG A 2 -50.33 33.87 36.01
C ARG A 2 -51.68 33.10 36.06
N PRO A 3 -51.86 31.89 35.46
CA PRO A 3 -51.40 31.27 34.20
C PRO A 3 -52.52 30.42 33.52
N ILE A 4 -52.14 29.41 32.70
CA ILE A 4 -52.86 28.25 32.08
C ILE A 4 -53.25 28.45 30.60
N HIS A 5 -52.72 27.67 29.63
CA HIS A 5 -53.01 26.25 29.48
C HIS A 5 -51.88 25.49 28.74
N SER A 6 -51.59 24.28 29.24
CA SER A 6 -50.71 23.27 28.67
C SER A 6 -51.27 22.65 27.39
N ALA A 7 -50.43 22.32 26.41
CA ALA A 7 -50.63 21.19 25.50
C ALA A 7 -49.37 20.93 24.63
N GLN A 8 -48.59 19.91 24.99
CA GLN A 8 -48.10 18.92 24.03
C GLN A 8 -48.78 17.61 24.41
N PRO A 9 -49.27 16.80 23.46
CA PRO A 9 -48.42 15.74 22.90
C PRO A 9 -48.83 15.31 21.48
N GLU A 10 -47.99 15.52 20.48
CA GLU A 10 -48.17 14.85 19.17
C GLU A 10 -47.01 13.87 18.99
N GLY A 11 -47.30 12.62 19.35
CA GLY A 11 -46.45 11.49 19.06
C GLY A 11 -46.42 11.22 17.56
N PHE A 12 -45.23 10.99 17.02
CA PHE A 12 -45.05 10.38 15.71
C PHE A 12 -43.86 9.43 15.81
N ASP A 13 -44.15 8.18 16.17
CA ASP A 13 -43.26 7.05 15.92
C ASP A 13 -43.66 6.40 14.57
N PRO A 14 -42.76 5.64 13.92
CA PRO A 14 -42.30 5.92 12.56
C PRO A 14 -42.86 4.94 11.52
N PRO A 15 -42.50 5.08 10.24
CA PRO A 15 -42.33 3.89 9.42
C PRO A 15 -40.92 3.75 8.84
N MET A 16 -40.45 2.52 8.96
CA MET A 16 -39.45 1.84 8.15
C MET A 16 -38.01 2.35 8.25
N SER A 17 -37.27 1.67 9.13
CA SER A 17 -36.03 0.96 8.80
C SER A 17 -35.64 1.08 7.32
N ILE A 18 -34.96 2.17 6.97
CA ILE A 18 -34.00 2.11 5.87
C ILE A 18 -32.87 1.27 6.43
N THR A 19 -32.98 -0.04 6.22
CA THR A 19 -31.87 -0.97 6.21
C THR A 19 -30.78 -0.28 5.41
N ARG A 20 -29.82 0.32 6.12
CA ARG A 20 -28.57 0.75 5.53
C ARG A 20 -28.07 -0.48 4.78
N PRO A 21 -27.86 -0.41 3.45
CA PRO A 21 -27.31 -1.56 2.76
C PRO A 21 -26.06 -1.93 3.52
N HIS A 22 -25.99 -3.20 3.94
CA HIS A 22 -24.85 -3.78 4.61
C HIS A 22 -23.61 -3.48 3.74
N SER A 23 -22.93 -2.38 4.05
CA SER A 23 -21.59 -2.13 3.61
C SER A 23 -20.79 -3.23 4.27
N HIS A 24 -20.50 -4.27 3.47
CA HIS A 24 -19.34 -5.09 3.70
C HIS A 24 -18.23 -4.15 4.18
N PRO A 25 -17.59 -4.38 5.33
CA PRO A 25 -16.45 -3.57 5.71
C PRO A 25 -15.43 -3.76 4.60
N LEU A 26 -15.35 -2.78 3.69
CA LEU A 26 -14.20 -2.61 2.83
C LEU A 26 -13.02 -2.63 3.79
N ALA A 27 -12.20 -3.68 3.72
CA ALA A 27 -10.98 -3.79 4.48
C ALA A 27 -10.29 -2.41 4.43
N GLY A 28 -10.29 -1.73 5.57
CA GLY A 28 -10.03 -0.29 5.60
C GLY A 28 -8.70 0.01 4.92
N THR A 29 -8.66 1.04 4.08
CA THR A 29 -7.40 1.52 3.51
C THR A 29 -6.51 1.98 4.66
N ILE A 30 -5.37 1.32 4.84
CA ILE A 30 -4.38 1.63 5.86
C ILE A 30 -3.39 2.60 5.26
N GLU A 31 -3.40 3.86 5.69
CA GLU A 31 -2.31 4.77 5.37
C GLU A 31 -1.03 4.31 6.07
N VAL A 32 0.00 4.03 5.27
CA VAL A 32 1.26 3.47 5.74
C VAL A 32 2.25 4.61 5.94
N THR A 33 2.56 4.83 7.21
CA THR A 33 3.62 5.71 7.69
C THR A 33 4.63 4.87 8.49
N LYS A 34 5.70 5.48 8.98
CA LYS A 34 6.67 4.77 9.85
C LYS A 34 6.01 4.16 11.10
N GLU A 35 4.97 4.81 11.62
CA GLU A 35 4.26 4.40 12.82
C GLU A 35 3.27 3.25 12.53
N THR A 36 2.56 3.33 11.40
CA THR A 36 1.55 2.33 11.04
C THR A 36 2.14 1.13 10.30
N LEU A 37 3.38 1.20 9.80
CA LEU A 37 4.03 0.10 9.08
C LEU A 37 3.99 -1.23 9.84
N ARG A 38 4.26 -1.21 11.16
CA ARG A 38 4.24 -2.41 12.00
C ARG A 38 2.84 -3.03 12.06
N ARG A 39 1.81 -2.20 12.16
CA ARG A 39 0.40 -2.63 12.18
C ARG A 39 -0.03 -3.13 10.80
N ALA A 40 0.31 -2.39 9.74
CA ALA A 40 0.00 -2.72 8.35
C ALA A 40 0.59 -4.08 7.93
N THR A 41 1.73 -4.46 8.50
CA THR A 41 2.43 -5.71 8.23
C THR A 41 2.23 -6.79 9.29
N HIS A 42 1.31 -6.62 10.23
CA HIS A 42 1.03 -7.63 11.24
C HIS A 42 0.51 -8.92 10.57
N GLY A 43 1.11 -10.07 10.89
CA GLY A 43 0.77 -11.37 10.29
C GLY A 43 1.33 -11.62 8.89
N LEU A 44 2.17 -10.71 8.36
CA LEU A 44 2.82 -10.84 7.06
C LEU A 44 4.34 -11.09 7.20
N PRO A 45 5.01 -11.65 6.17
CA PRO A 45 6.44 -11.93 6.22
C PRO A 45 7.30 -10.69 6.53
N SER A 46 8.33 -10.84 7.35
CA SER A 46 9.25 -9.74 7.70
C SER A 46 9.92 -9.10 6.49
N VAL A 47 10.16 -9.87 5.43
CA VAL A 47 10.74 -9.37 4.18
C VAL A 47 9.81 -8.36 3.48
N LEU A 48 8.49 -8.52 3.60
CA LEU A 48 7.52 -7.54 3.10
C LEU A 48 7.69 -6.21 3.83
N ARG A 49 7.87 -6.23 5.16
CA ARG A 49 8.10 -5.00 5.92
C ARG A 49 9.33 -4.23 5.43
N LEU A 50 10.40 -4.93 5.06
CA LEU A 50 11.59 -4.32 4.49
C LEU A 50 11.30 -3.74 3.09
N ALA A 51 10.58 -4.47 2.25
CA ALA A 51 10.15 -4.00 0.93
C ALA A 51 9.23 -2.77 1.01
N LEU A 52 8.34 -2.69 2.01
CA LEU A 52 7.48 -1.52 2.23
C LEU A 52 8.24 -0.28 2.73
N GLY A 53 9.51 -0.44 3.11
CA GLY A 53 10.41 0.69 3.37
C GLY A 53 10.64 1.56 2.13
N TYR A 54 10.62 0.98 0.92
CA TYR A 54 10.79 1.72 -0.34
C TYR A 54 9.69 2.75 -0.60
N PRO A 55 8.40 2.36 -0.66
CA PRO A 55 7.33 3.31 -0.92
C PRO A 55 7.09 4.29 0.24
N LEU A 56 7.62 4.05 1.45
CA LEU A 56 7.60 5.05 2.54
C LEU A 56 8.49 6.27 2.25
N GLY A 57 9.43 6.17 1.32
CA GLY A 57 10.33 7.26 0.95
C GLY A 57 9.82 8.17 -0.17
N ILE A 58 8.66 7.86 -0.79
CA ILE A 58 8.17 8.60 -1.95
C ILE A 58 7.95 10.08 -1.61
N ARG A 59 8.24 10.94 -2.58
CA ARG A 59 8.10 12.39 -2.44
C ARG A 59 6.86 12.91 -3.15
N TYR A 60 6.52 12.34 -4.29
CA TYR A 60 5.47 12.82 -5.19
C TYR A 60 4.33 11.81 -5.31
N GLY A 61 3.10 12.29 -5.23
CA GLY A 61 1.92 11.51 -5.61
C GLY A 61 1.48 10.48 -4.58
N VAL A 62 0.75 9.47 -5.04
CA VAL A 62 0.11 8.47 -4.17
C VAL A 62 0.24 7.07 -4.78
N LEU A 63 0.69 6.11 -3.98
CA LEU A 63 0.70 4.69 -4.34
C LEU A 63 -0.31 3.94 -3.49
N THR A 64 -1.24 3.23 -4.14
CA THR A 64 -2.12 2.26 -3.48
C THR A 64 -1.60 0.85 -3.76
N MET A 65 -1.40 0.05 -2.73
CA MET A 65 -0.99 -1.35 -2.85
C MET A 65 -2.09 -2.25 -2.30
N ARG A 66 -2.56 -3.21 -3.11
CA ARG A 66 -3.52 -4.24 -2.69
C ARG A 66 -2.77 -5.52 -2.40
N LEU A 67 -2.97 -6.10 -1.22
CA LEU A 67 -2.37 -7.34 -0.79
C LEU A 67 -3.30 -8.54 -1.02
N PRO A 68 -2.76 -9.76 -1.14
CA PRO A 68 -3.57 -10.97 -1.37
C PRO A 68 -4.49 -11.31 -0.19
N ASP A 69 -4.20 -10.80 1.01
CA ASP A 69 -5.06 -10.94 2.20
C ASP A 69 -6.23 -9.93 2.22
N GLY A 70 -6.40 -9.14 1.15
CA GLY A 70 -7.44 -8.13 1.00
C GLY A 70 -7.10 -6.76 1.58
N ARG A 71 -5.95 -6.60 2.26
CA ARG A 71 -5.54 -5.28 2.78
C ARG A 71 -5.25 -4.30 1.64
N ARG A 72 -5.60 -3.04 1.87
CA ARG A 72 -5.23 -1.91 1.01
C ARG A 72 -4.28 -1.01 1.77
N LEU A 73 -3.07 -0.86 1.27
CA LEU A 73 -2.04 -0.01 1.82
C LEU A 73 -1.95 1.27 0.98
N LEU A 74 -1.94 2.42 1.63
CA LEU A 74 -1.84 3.72 0.97
C LEU A 74 -0.54 4.41 1.37
N PHE A 75 0.27 4.78 0.39
CA PHE A 75 1.49 5.56 0.57
C PHE A 75 1.30 6.92 -0.09
N ARG A 76 1.56 7.99 0.69
CA ARG A 76 1.37 9.37 0.24
C ARG A 76 2.68 10.13 0.27
N GLY A 77 3.05 10.72 -0.86
CA GLY A 77 4.15 11.67 -0.95
C GLY A 77 3.79 13.02 -0.33
N LYS A 78 4.82 13.81 -0.01
CA LYS A 78 4.66 15.18 0.54
C LYS A 78 4.17 16.19 -0.51
N GLU A 79 4.45 15.92 -1.77
CA GLU A 79 4.15 16.79 -2.90
C GLU A 79 3.11 16.16 -3.84
N LEU A 80 2.35 17.00 -4.54
CA LEU A 80 1.41 16.55 -5.56
C LEU A 80 2.14 15.80 -6.68
N GLY A 81 1.48 14.83 -7.29
CA GLY A 81 2.09 14.01 -8.32
C GLY A 81 1.17 12.89 -8.79
N PRO A 82 1.69 11.99 -9.63
CA PRO A 82 0.90 10.92 -10.23
C PRO A 82 0.36 9.94 -9.19
N THR A 83 -0.77 9.31 -9.52
CA THR A 83 -1.33 8.21 -8.73
C THR A 83 -1.01 6.89 -9.40
N ALA A 84 -0.58 5.91 -8.60
CA ALA A 84 -0.28 4.57 -9.06
C ALA A 84 -0.98 3.52 -8.20
N GLU A 85 -1.32 2.40 -8.82
CA GLU A 85 -1.86 1.24 -8.13
C GLU A 85 -0.98 0.02 -8.38
N MET A 86 -0.71 -0.75 -7.33
CA MET A 86 -0.01 -2.03 -7.37
C MET A 86 -0.92 -3.11 -6.79
N ILE A 87 -1.10 -4.20 -7.51
CA ILE A 87 -1.88 -5.35 -7.08
C ILE A 87 -0.90 -6.48 -6.83
N VAL A 88 -0.75 -6.89 -5.58
CA VAL A 88 0.14 -7.98 -5.19
C VAL A 88 -0.64 -9.29 -5.19
N HIS A 89 -0.16 -10.25 -5.98
CA HIS A 89 -0.70 -11.60 -6.03
C HIS A 89 0.11 -12.57 -5.16
N ASP A 90 1.43 -12.39 -5.12
CA ASP A 90 2.36 -13.22 -4.35
C ASP A 90 3.38 -12.33 -3.59
N LEU A 91 3.51 -12.54 -2.28
CA LEU A 91 4.43 -11.80 -1.42
C LEU A 91 5.93 -12.10 -1.71
N GLY A 92 6.22 -13.08 -2.56
CA GLY A 92 7.54 -13.39 -3.10
C GLY A 92 8.21 -12.20 -3.81
N PHE A 93 7.42 -11.27 -4.37
CA PHE A 93 7.94 -10.03 -4.96
C PHE A 93 8.82 -9.26 -3.97
N ALA A 94 8.47 -9.26 -2.68
CA ALA A 94 9.18 -8.52 -1.65
C ALA A 94 10.60 -9.05 -1.47
N ARG A 95 10.78 -10.37 -1.53
CA ARG A 95 12.11 -10.99 -1.46
C ARG A 95 12.96 -10.62 -2.68
N ARG A 96 12.38 -10.64 -3.88
CA ARG A 96 13.09 -10.24 -5.11
C ARG A 96 13.48 -8.78 -5.09
N LEU A 97 12.56 -7.89 -4.69
CA LEU A 97 12.86 -6.46 -4.56
C LEU A 97 14.01 -6.22 -3.57
N VAL A 98 14.02 -6.91 -2.43
CA VAL A 98 15.07 -6.75 -1.41
C VAL A 98 16.42 -7.30 -1.87
N LEU A 99 16.44 -8.47 -2.52
CA LEU A 99 17.67 -9.19 -2.88
C LEU A 99 18.25 -8.76 -4.22
N ASP A 100 17.39 -8.61 -5.23
CA ASP A 100 17.74 -8.38 -6.64
C ASP A 100 17.39 -6.95 -7.11
N GLY A 101 16.82 -6.11 -6.23
CA GLY A 101 16.57 -4.70 -6.51
C GLY A 101 15.45 -4.46 -7.52
N ASP A 102 15.64 -3.44 -8.35
CA ASP A 102 14.72 -3.04 -9.43
C ASP A 102 14.57 -4.11 -10.51
N LEU A 103 15.64 -4.86 -10.82
CA LEU A 103 15.55 -6.03 -11.70
C LEU A 103 14.65 -7.11 -11.09
N GLY A 104 14.87 -7.45 -9.82
CA GLY A 104 14.01 -8.41 -9.11
C GLY A 104 12.54 -7.98 -9.08
N PHE A 105 12.30 -6.68 -8.95
CA PHE A 105 10.96 -6.12 -9.01
C PHE A 105 10.32 -6.23 -10.40
N ALA A 106 11.09 -5.98 -11.46
CA ALA A 106 10.65 -6.18 -12.84
C ALA A 106 10.40 -7.67 -13.16
N GLU A 107 11.26 -8.58 -12.69
CA GLU A 107 11.04 -10.02 -12.79
C GLU A 107 9.75 -10.45 -12.07
N ALA A 108 9.48 -9.89 -10.89
CA ALA A 108 8.25 -10.17 -10.16
C ALA A 108 6.99 -9.77 -10.96
N PHE A 109 7.04 -8.66 -11.71
CA PHE A 109 5.98 -8.26 -12.63
C PHE A 109 5.79 -9.28 -13.76
N ILE A 110 6.89 -9.65 -14.43
CA ILE A 110 6.87 -10.63 -15.53
C ILE A 110 6.31 -11.99 -15.05
N ARG A 111 6.62 -12.37 -13.81
CA ARG A 111 6.14 -13.59 -13.17
C ARG A 111 4.72 -13.49 -12.61
N ARG A 112 4.05 -12.35 -12.76
CA ARG A 112 2.72 -12.05 -12.20
C ARG A 112 2.63 -12.18 -10.68
N GLU A 113 3.76 -11.99 -9.98
CA GLU A 113 3.77 -11.89 -8.51
C GLU A 113 3.13 -10.56 -8.06
N TRP A 114 3.20 -9.54 -8.91
CA TRP A 114 2.39 -8.33 -8.83
C TRP A 114 2.01 -7.82 -10.22
N ASP A 115 0.98 -7.00 -10.29
CA ASP A 115 0.50 -6.35 -11.51
C ASP A 115 -0.02 -4.93 -11.21
N THR A 116 -0.41 -4.19 -12.24
CA THR A 116 -0.97 -2.85 -12.15
C THR A 116 -2.00 -2.62 -13.26
N PRO A 117 -3.11 -1.92 -12.99
CA PRO A 117 -4.09 -1.60 -14.03
C PRO A 117 -3.57 -0.59 -15.06
N ASP A 118 -2.52 0.18 -14.73
CA ASP A 118 -1.91 1.15 -15.63
C ASP A 118 -0.38 1.13 -15.45
N LEU A 119 0.28 0.31 -16.25
CA LEU A 119 1.74 0.18 -16.23
C LEU A 119 2.43 1.50 -16.59
N SER A 120 1.86 2.28 -17.50
CA SER A 120 2.44 3.57 -17.92
C SER A 120 2.41 4.58 -16.77
N GLY A 121 1.25 4.74 -16.13
CA GLY A 121 1.10 5.59 -14.94
C GLY A 121 1.96 5.12 -13.77
N PHE A 122 2.08 3.80 -13.57
CA PHE A 122 2.95 3.22 -12.55
C PHE A 122 4.44 3.55 -12.82
N LEU A 123 4.91 3.38 -14.05
CA LEU A 123 6.29 3.69 -14.42
C LEU A 123 6.58 5.19 -14.37
N HIS A 124 5.60 6.05 -14.71
CA HIS A 124 5.71 7.49 -14.54
C HIS A 124 5.82 7.87 -13.06
N PHE A 125 4.98 7.30 -12.19
CA PHE A 125 5.07 7.46 -10.74
C PHE A 125 6.42 7.01 -10.19
N PHE A 126 6.93 5.87 -10.67
CA PHE A 126 8.24 5.37 -10.30
C PHE A 126 9.36 6.32 -10.77
N ALA A 127 9.27 6.85 -11.99
CA ALA A 127 10.25 7.75 -12.57
C ALA A 127 10.41 9.04 -11.75
N VAL A 128 9.29 9.70 -11.38
CA VAL A 128 9.33 10.93 -10.56
C VAL A 128 9.79 10.68 -9.13
N ASN A 129 9.72 9.44 -8.65
CA ASN A 129 10.17 9.03 -7.31
C ASN A 129 11.51 8.27 -7.31
N MET A 130 12.23 8.19 -8.45
CA MET A 130 13.47 7.39 -8.55
C MET A 130 14.52 7.75 -7.50
N HIS A 131 14.60 9.02 -7.07
CA HIS A 131 15.54 9.44 -6.03
C HIS A 131 15.24 8.83 -4.66
N ALA A 132 13.97 8.67 -4.32
CA ALA A 132 13.54 7.98 -3.10
C ALA A 132 13.91 6.49 -3.17
N VAL A 133 13.64 5.86 -4.31
CA VAL A 133 13.96 4.44 -4.56
C VAL A 133 15.47 4.20 -4.53
N ARG A 134 16.25 5.10 -5.15
CA ARG A 134 17.71 5.02 -5.29
C ARG A 134 18.48 5.23 -3.99
N ASN A 135 17.93 6.03 -3.06
CA ASN A 135 18.54 6.21 -1.74
C ASN A 135 18.38 4.98 -0.84
N LEU A 136 17.33 4.18 -1.04
CA LEU A 136 17.11 2.93 -0.30
C LEU A 136 17.85 1.73 -0.92
N THR A 137 17.97 1.65 -2.25
CA THR A 137 18.82 0.63 -2.91
C THR A 137 20.32 0.85 -2.67
N ARG A 138 20.76 2.08 -2.34
CA ARG A 138 22.15 2.36 -1.94
C ARG A 138 22.55 1.72 -0.60
N PHE A 139 21.59 1.29 0.22
CA PHE A 139 21.85 0.59 1.50
C PHE A 139 22.01 -0.93 1.38
N ASN A 140 22.22 -1.50 0.19
CA ASN A 140 22.48 -2.95 0.07
C ASN A 140 23.88 -3.28 -0.49
N PRO A 141 24.99 -2.99 0.24
CA PRO A 141 26.30 -3.57 -0.08
C PRO A 141 26.25 -5.11 -0.01
N LEU A 142 25.32 -5.68 0.76
CA LEU A 142 25.07 -7.12 0.85
C LEU A 142 24.41 -7.69 -0.42
N ALA A 143 23.49 -7.01 -1.09
CA ALA A 143 22.97 -7.45 -2.40
C ALA A 143 24.05 -7.41 -3.48
N ARG A 144 24.96 -6.42 -3.45
CA ARG A 144 26.11 -6.43 -4.38
C ARG A 144 27.04 -7.61 -4.11
N LEU A 145 27.25 -7.95 -2.84
CA LEU A 145 28.05 -9.10 -2.43
C LEU A 145 27.37 -10.43 -2.79
N LEU A 146 26.05 -10.54 -2.58
CA LEU A 146 25.22 -11.69 -2.96
C LEU A 146 25.10 -11.86 -4.47
N HIS A 147 24.97 -10.78 -5.24
CA HIS A 147 24.98 -10.81 -6.70
C HIS A 147 26.32 -11.36 -7.21
N ARG A 148 27.44 -10.94 -6.59
CA ARG A 148 28.78 -11.44 -6.90
C ARG A 148 28.95 -12.92 -6.49
N TYR A 149 28.35 -13.36 -5.39
CA TYR A 149 28.36 -14.75 -4.94
C TYR A 149 27.45 -15.66 -5.79
N ARG A 150 26.27 -15.19 -6.23
CA ARG A 150 25.34 -15.94 -7.08
C ARG A 150 25.92 -16.15 -8.48
N HIS A 151 26.61 -15.16 -9.04
CA HIS A 151 27.35 -15.34 -10.30
C HIS A 151 28.46 -16.40 -10.21
N TRP A 152 29.07 -16.59 -9.04
CA TRP A 152 30.09 -17.62 -8.84
C TRP A 152 29.48 -19.03 -8.71
N ARG A 153 28.26 -19.15 -8.20
CA ARG A 153 27.54 -20.43 -8.05
C ARG A 153 26.74 -20.89 -9.26
N ASN A 154 26.62 -20.05 -10.28
CA ASN A 154 25.93 -20.37 -11.55
C ASN A 154 26.92 -20.49 -12.73
N ARG A 155 28.20 -20.76 -12.42
CA ARG A 155 29.19 -21.28 -13.38
C ARG A 155 29.37 -22.77 -13.14
#